data_AF-A0A085FK14-F1
#
_entry.id   AF-A0A085FK14-F1
#
_cell.length_a   1.000
_cell.length_b   1.000
_cell.length_c   1.000
_cell.angle_alpha   90.00
_cell.angle_beta   90.00
_cell.angle_gamma   90.00
#
_symmetry.space_group_name_H-M   'P 1'
#
loop_
_entity.id
_entity.type
_entity.pdbx_description
1 polymer ?
#
loop_
_entity_poly.entity_id
_entity_poly.type
_entity_poly.pdbx_seq_one_letter_code
_entity_poly.pdbx_strand_id
1 'polypeptide(L)'
;MRFAAPLLLLPLLAAPAFAQDLPGDSEPVPTDCTSLFDNLGILNRDKQSHIEDTPTGCAITNVYFGSSYSRFAIGRITLEADDLFGAVAGHNRPAQLKLNVSGVRTSPDIDSPLNTYLIEMQQIPFELNLAYRWDATSGDFHLDDLSMHMPTIGSAVFKAELSDVRDMPASIEEPTDYARGNVEKLTVTLDNHGLFTHVIAPIFLGTLPYDEDPRPFIADTQKTVIGLIEARPDSQIDPESKAVLARFVNAFPKPDGIYHFEIAPVDAPVSLESLVAPNDNMVGLLELLARFNLSAEYQPVAAE
;
A
#
# COMPACT_ATOMS: atom_id res chain seq x y z
N MET A 1 12.55 -18.83 -9.33
CA MET A 1 12.47 -17.36 -9.40
C MET A 1 11.26 -16.96 -8.59
N ARG A 2 11.45 -16.25 -7.47
CA ARG A 2 10.34 -15.80 -6.63
C ARG A 2 9.62 -14.70 -7.39
N PHE A 3 8.44 -14.99 -7.93
CA PHE A 3 7.58 -13.96 -8.53
C PHE A 3 6.98 -13.14 -7.39
N ALA A 4 7.78 -12.25 -6.81
CA ALA A 4 7.29 -11.25 -5.86
C ALA A 4 6.77 -10.05 -6.65
N ALA A 5 5.57 -10.17 -7.21
CA ALA A 5 4.87 -9.05 -7.85
C ALA A 5 3.34 -9.29 -7.80
N PRO A 6 2.50 -8.31 -7.41
CA PRO A 6 2.66 -7.17 -6.51
C PRO A 6 1.90 -7.41 -5.22
N LEU A 7 2.61 -7.41 -4.11
CA LEU A 7 1.98 -7.25 -2.80
C LEU A 7 2.51 -6.06 -2.05
N LEU A 8 3.29 -5.19 -2.70
CA LEU A 8 3.95 -4.04 -2.09
C LEU A 8 3.00 -2.96 -1.54
N LEU A 9 1.69 -3.10 -1.74
CA LEU A 9 0.67 -2.29 -1.08
C LEU A 9 0.04 -2.95 0.15
N LEU A 10 0.20 -4.26 0.31
CA LEU A 10 -0.22 -4.98 1.51
C LEU A 10 0.74 -4.89 2.71
N PRO A 11 2.08 -4.64 2.61
CA PRO A 11 2.85 -4.24 3.77
C PRO A 11 2.47 -2.84 4.25
N LEU A 12 1.84 -1.99 3.43
CA LEU A 12 1.24 -0.72 3.88
C LEU A 12 -0.08 -0.93 4.64
N LEU A 13 -0.81 -2.03 4.37
CA LEU A 13 -1.99 -2.45 5.15
C LEU A 13 -1.62 -3.23 6.41
N ALA A 14 -0.47 -3.90 6.39
CA ALA A 14 0.03 -4.76 7.47
C ALA A 14 1.07 -4.09 8.38
N ALA A 15 1.51 -2.87 8.08
CA ALA A 15 2.39 -2.11 8.96
C ALA A 15 1.62 -0.96 9.62
N PRO A 16 0.90 -1.20 10.73
CA PRO A 16 1.10 -0.33 11.84
C PRO A 16 2.58 -0.50 12.21
N ALA A 17 3.35 0.59 12.20
CA ALA A 17 4.71 0.67 12.77
C ALA A 17 4.73 0.41 14.30
N PHE A 18 3.83 -0.45 14.78
CA PHE A 18 3.59 -0.84 16.16
C PHE A 18 4.09 -2.27 16.44
N ALA A 19 4.81 -2.88 15.49
CA ALA A 19 5.16 -4.29 15.53
C ALA A 19 6.66 -4.58 15.37
N GLN A 20 7.48 -3.58 15.05
CA GLN A 20 8.93 -3.76 15.03
C GLN A 20 9.44 -3.45 16.44
N ASP A 21 9.65 -4.52 17.22
CA ASP A 21 10.12 -4.49 18.61
C ASP A 21 9.26 -3.60 19.53
N LEU A 22 8.07 -4.09 19.93
CA LEU A 22 7.44 -3.59 21.16
C LEU A 22 8.39 -3.92 22.33
N PRO A 23 8.87 -2.91 23.07
CA PRO A 23 9.78 -3.14 24.19
C PRO A 23 9.03 -3.95 25.26
N GLY A 24 9.57 -5.11 25.62
CA GLY A 24 8.86 -6.08 26.46
C GLY A 24 8.33 -5.49 27.77
N ASP A 25 7.08 -5.84 28.13
CA ASP A 25 6.37 -5.77 29.43
C ASP A 25 6.59 -4.55 30.37
N SER A 26 7.35 -3.53 29.98
CA SER A 26 7.92 -2.54 30.90
C SER A 26 7.98 -1.12 30.35
N GLU A 27 7.65 -0.89 29.09
CA GLU A 27 7.42 0.48 28.61
C GLU A 27 5.98 0.93 28.89
N PRO A 28 5.80 2.17 29.37
CA PRO A 28 4.49 2.68 29.70
C PRO A 28 3.65 2.80 28.44
N VAL A 29 2.44 2.25 28.49
CA VAL A 29 1.39 2.44 27.48
C VAL A 29 1.24 3.95 27.21
N PRO A 30 1.30 4.41 25.95
CA PRO A 30 1.04 5.79 25.59
C PRO A 30 -0.28 6.29 26.17
N THR A 31 -0.26 7.49 26.76
CA THR A 31 -1.45 8.13 27.34
C THR A 31 -1.78 9.48 26.72
N ASP A 32 -0.87 9.99 25.89
CA ASP A 32 -0.98 11.25 25.15
C ASP A 32 -0.25 11.15 23.81
N CYS A 33 -0.43 12.13 22.93
CA CYS A 33 0.18 12.09 21.60
C CYS A 33 1.71 12.18 21.65
N THR A 34 2.30 12.80 22.68
CA THR A 34 3.75 12.90 22.81
C THR A 34 4.37 11.53 23.08
N SER A 35 3.85 10.82 24.09
CA SER A 35 4.25 9.45 24.42
C SER A 35 3.96 8.47 23.29
N LEU A 36 2.87 8.66 22.54
CA LEU A 36 2.58 7.83 21.36
C LEU A 36 3.67 7.97 20.29
N PHE A 37 3.99 9.19 19.86
CA PHE A 37 5.00 9.39 18.82
C PHE A 37 6.44 9.11 19.29
N ASP A 38 6.72 9.26 20.58
CA ASP A 38 8.00 8.87 21.16
C ASP A 38 8.19 7.35 21.15
N ASN A 39 7.14 6.59 21.48
CA ASN A 39 7.20 5.13 21.51
C ASN A 39 7.19 4.50 20.11
N LEU A 40 6.73 5.20 19.07
CA LEU A 40 6.79 4.68 17.69
C LEU A 40 8.23 4.49 17.17
N GLY A 41 9.22 5.22 17.70
CA GLY A 41 10.65 5.02 17.44
C GLY A 41 11.15 5.22 15.99
N ILE A 42 10.24 5.32 15.01
CA ILE A 42 10.55 5.42 13.58
C ILE A 42 10.74 6.86 13.09
N LEU A 43 10.23 7.85 13.84
CA LEU A 43 10.24 9.26 13.45
C LEU A 43 11.34 10.00 14.20
N ASN A 44 12.19 10.70 13.45
CA ASN A 44 13.10 11.69 13.99
C ASN A 44 12.42 13.07 13.98
N ARG A 45 12.77 13.85 15.00
CA ARG A 45 12.27 15.22 15.20
C ARG A 45 13.42 16.21 15.15
N ASP A 46 13.11 17.43 14.73
CA ASP A 46 13.99 18.58 14.87
C ASP A 46 13.33 19.67 15.73
N LYS A 47 13.93 20.86 15.76
CA LYS A 47 13.43 21.99 16.57
C LYS A 47 12.12 22.59 16.07
N GLN A 48 11.73 22.28 14.83
CA GLN A 48 10.51 22.74 14.17
C GLN A 48 9.39 21.69 14.25
N SER A 49 9.67 20.48 14.74
CA SER A 49 8.66 19.47 14.96
C SER A 49 7.70 19.89 16.07
N HIS A 50 6.41 19.67 15.85
CA HIS A 50 5.36 19.95 16.84
C HIS A 50 4.44 18.75 16.96
N ILE A 51 4.12 18.36 18.20
CA ILE A 51 3.13 17.34 18.52
C ILE A 51 1.96 18.03 19.22
N GLU A 52 0.75 17.70 18.81
CA GLU A 52 -0.48 18.21 19.40
C GLU A 52 -1.52 17.10 19.55
N ASP A 53 -2.25 17.13 20.66
CA ASP A 53 -3.49 16.39 20.81
C ASP A 53 -4.59 17.09 20.01
N THR A 54 -5.30 16.34 19.18
CA THR A 54 -6.47 16.83 18.44
C THR A 54 -7.76 16.35 19.12
N PRO A 55 -8.94 16.93 18.80
CA PRO A 55 -10.20 16.47 19.38
C PRO A 55 -10.51 14.99 19.15
N THR A 56 -9.92 14.39 18.11
CA THR A 56 -10.22 13.04 17.62
C THR A 56 -8.97 12.14 17.54
N GLY A 57 -7.82 12.59 18.05
CA GLY A 57 -6.58 11.82 18.02
C GLY A 57 -5.32 12.68 18.14
N CYS A 58 -4.34 12.45 17.26
CA CYS A 58 -3.01 13.00 17.35
C CYS A 58 -2.53 13.63 16.04
N ALA A 59 -1.72 14.68 16.15
CA ALA A 59 -1.00 15.21 15.01
C ALA A 59 0.47 15.50 15.34
N ILE A 60 1.33 15.31 14.33
CA ILE A 60 2.75 15.68 14.39
C ILE A 60 3.17 16.33 13.08
N THR A 61 3.98 17.38 13.15
CA THR A 61 4.47 18.12 11.98
C THR A 61 5.99 18.14 11.90
N ASN A 62 6.51 18.38 10.70
CA ASN A 62 7.93 18.57 10.41
C ASN A 62 8.80 17.44 10.99
N VAL A 63 8.53 16.21 10.56
CA VAL A 63 9.29 15.03 11.00
C VAL A 63 9.95 14.36 9.83
N TYR A 64 10.88 13.46 10.11
CA TYR A 64 11.54 12.69 9.07
C TYR A 64 11.90 11.30 9.55
N PHE A 65 11.95 10.35 8.63
CA PHE A 65 12.54 9.04 8.86
C PHE A 65 13.46 8.72 7.70
N GLY A 66 14.38 7.78 7.88
CA GLY A 66 15.34 7.49 6.82
C GLY A 66 16.46 6.57 7.26
N SER A 67 17.24 6.16 6.27
CA SER A 67 18.49 5.42 6.44
C SER A 67 19.65 6.26 5.93
N SER A 68 20.89 5.75 6.01
CA SER A 68 22.10 6.45 5.57
C SER A 68 22.15 6.84 4.09
N TYR A 69 21.16 6.46 3.27
CA TYR A 69 21.11 6.76 1.84
C TYR A 69 19.85 7.50 1.39
N SER A 70 18.82 7.59 2.24
CA SER A 70 17.55 8.21 1.89
C SER A 70 16.86 8.78 3.12
N ARG A 71 16.33 9.98 2.96
CA ARG A 71 15.56 10.72 3.94
C ARG A 71 14.18 11.00 3.39
N PHE A 72 13.17 10.63 4.17
CA PHE A 72 11.78 10.97 3.92
C PHE A 72 11.38 12.09 4.87
N ALA A 73 11.26 13.30 4.35
CA ALA A 73 10.72 14.43 5.09
C ALA A 73 9.19 14.41 4.99
N ILE A 74 8.51 14.63 6.11
CA ILE A 74 7.05 14.59 6.23
C ILE A 74 6.58 15.93 6.80
N GLY A 75 5.66 16.58 6.09
CA GLY A 75 5.08 17.85 6.53
C GLY A 75 4.16 17.67 7.73
N ARG A 76 3.20 16.74 7.64
CA ARG A 76 2.25 16.46 8.73
C ARG A 76 1.77 15.01 8.70
N ILE A 77 1.64 14.42 9.88
CA ILE A 77 0.93 13.17 10.13
C ILE A 77 -0.25 13.50 11.03
N THR A 78 -1.44 13.01 10.67
CA THR A 78 -2.64 13.05 11.52
C THR A 78 -3.17 11.64 11.69
N LEU A 79 -3.46 11.27 12.92
CA LEU A 79 -3.98 9.97 13.32
C LEU A 79 -5.28 10.21 14.09
N GLU A 80 -6.39 9.67 13.62
CA GLU A 80 -7.70 9.78 14.25
C GLU A 80 -8.24 8.37 14.52
N ALA A 81 -8.69 8.12 15.73
CA ALA A 81 -9.35 6.88 16.11
C ALA A 81 -10.26 7.12 17.30
N ASP A 82 -11.38 6.40 17.35
CA ASP A 82 -12.21 6.34 18.55
C ASP A 82 -11.44 5.60 19.65
N ASP A 83 -11.31 6.22 20.81
CA ASP A 83 -10.58 5.68 21.97
C ASP A 83 -9.17 5.15 21.64
N LEU A 84 -8.38 5.96 20.90
CA LEU A 84 -7.03 5.61 20.44
C LEU A 84 -6.15 5.01 21.57
N PHE A 85 -6.11 5.66 22.72
CA PHE A 85 -5.27 5.22 23.84
C PHE A 85 -5.85 4.00 24.56
N GLY A 86 -7.17 3.83 24.62
CA GLY A 86 -7.80 2.62 25.13
C GLY A 86 -7.49 1.40 24.25
N ALA A 87 -7.53 1.57 22.92
CA ALA A 87 -7.15 0.53 21.97
C ALA A 87 -5.67 0.14 22.12
N VAL A 88 -4.76 1.12 22.18
CA VAL A 88 -3.32 0.88 22.40
C VAL A 88 -3.07 0.19 23.74
N ALA A 89 -3.71 0.63 24.83
CA ALA A 89 -3.59 0.02 26.15
C ALA A 89 -4.08 -1.44 26.17
N GLY A 90 -5.19 -1.69 25.48
CA GLY A 90 -5.79 -3.01 25.36
C GLY A 90 -5.05 -3.95 24.42
N HIS A 91 -4.01 -3.48 23.71
CA HIS A 91 -3.35 -4.20 22.62
C HIS A 91 -4.34 -4.64 21.53
N ASN A 92 -5.37 -3.82 21.31
CA ASN A 92 -6.42 -4.10 20.35
C ASN A 92 -6.32 -3.14 19.16
N ARG A 93 -6.78 -3.59 18.00
CA ARG A 93 -7.00 -2.69 16.87
C ARG A 93 -8.21 -1.76 17.13
N PRO A 94 -8.10 -0.45 16.88
CA PRO A 94 -9.25 0.45 16.93
C PRO A 94 -10.37 0.01 15.98
N ALA A 95 -11.64 0.24 16.34
CA ALA A 95 -12.78 -0.07 15.46
C ALA A 95 -12.78 0.81 14.19
N GLN A 96 -12.21 2.01 14.28
CA GLN A 96 -11.98 2.89 13.15
C GLN A 96 -10.63 3.59 13.29
N LEU A 97 -9.92 3.74 12.18
CA LEU A 97 -8.70 4.53 12.09
C LEU A 97 -8.74 5.39 10.84
N LYS A 98 -8.25 6.62 10.95
CA LYS A 98 -7.85 7.45 9.82
C LYS A 98 -6.43 7.94 10.05
N LEU A 99 -5.58 7.73 9.07
CA LEU A 99 -4.21 8.20 9.02
C LEU A 99 -4.06 9.01 7.73
N ASN A 100 -3.67 10.28 7.86
CA ASN A 100 -3.26 11.11 6.73
C ASN A 100 -1.81 11.55 6.95
N VAL A 101 -1.00 11.36 5.92
CA VAL A 101 0.39 11.78 5.86
C VAL A 101 0.54 12.70 4.66
N SER A 102 0.86 13.96 4.90
CA SER A 102 0.92 14.99 3.87
C SER A 102 2.29 15.64 3.75
N GLY A 103 2.60 16.09 2.53
CA GLY A 103 3.86 16.75 2.22
C GLY A 103 5.07 15.81 2.31
N VAL A 104 4.89 14.53 1.99
CA VAL A 104 6.00 13.56 1.99
C VAL A 104 6.94 13.86 0.84
N ARG A 105 8.23 13.95 1.13
CA ARG A 105 9.28 14.20 0.14
C ARG A 105 10.47 13.28 0.39
N THR A 106 11.07 12.76 -0.68
CA THR A 106 12.20 11.82 -0.60
C THR A 106 13.47 12.45 -1.16
N SER A 107 14.48 12.65 -0.32
CA SER A 107 15.82 13.09 -0.74
C SER A 107 16.84 11.97 -0.49
N PRO A 108 17.82 11.76 -1.38
CA PRO A 108 19.04 11.09 -0.96
C PRO A 108 19.67 11.87 0.18
N ASP A 109 20.17 11.17 1.19
CA ASP A 109 20.93 11.81 2.25
C ASP A 109 22.34 12.14 1.72
N ILE A 110 22.62 13.42 1.55
CA ILE A 110 23.87 13.90 0.97
C ILE A 110 24.49 14.96 1.86
N ASP A 111 25.80 14.83 2.10
CA ASP A 111 26.57 15.74 2.95
C ASP A 111 26.90 17.06 2.22
N SER A 112 25.86 17.76 1.75
CA SER A 112 25.95 19.06 1.09
C SER A 112 24.63 19.82 1.26
N PRO A 113 24.60 20.89 2.08
CA PRO A 113 23.39 21.69 2.29
C PRO A 113 22.81 22.31 1.01
N LEU A 114 23.68 22.75 0.08
CA LEU A 114 23.23 23.33 -1.19
C LEU A 114 22.58 22.28 -2.09
N ASN A 115 23.19 21.10 -2.22
CA ASN A 115 22.61 20.04 -3.04
C ASN A 115 21.32 19.50 -2.41
N THR A 116 21.27 19.40 -1.08
CA THR A 116 20.05 19.03 -0.35
C THR A 116 18.93 20.00 -0.68
N TYR A 117 19.19 21.31 -0.59
CA TYR A 117 18.22 22.34 -0.94
C TYR A 117 17.77 22.28 -2.41
N LEU A 118 18.70 22.08 -3.36
CA LEU A 118 18.37 21.96 -4.79
C LEU A 118 17.49 20.73 -5.08
N ILE A 119 17.79 19.60 -4.43
CA ILE A 119 16.99 18.38 -4.55
C ILE A 119 15.62 18.58 -3.94
N GLU A 120 15.53 19.19 -2.76
CA GLU A 120 14.26 19.49 -2.09
C GLU A 120 13.33 20.35 -2.96
N MET A 121 13.89 21.33 -3.67
CA MET A 121 13.14 22.16 -4.62
C MET A 121 12.61 21.39 -5.84
N GLN A 122 13.20 20.24 -6.18
CA GLN A 122 12.84 19.43 -7.34
C GLN A 122 11.90 18.27 -6.99
N GLN A 123 11.66 18.04 -5.70
CA GLN A 123 10.78 16.98 -5.24
C GLN A 123 9.32 17.31 -5.48
N ILE A 124 8.58 16.33 -6.02
CA ILE A 124 7.13 16.37 -6.09
C ILE A 124 6.63 15.76 -4.77
N PRO A 125 6.00 16.55 -3.88
CA PRO A 125 5.46 16.00 -2.65
C PRO A 125 4.31 15.05 -2.98
N PHE A 126 4.13 14.05 -2.13
CA PHE A 126 3.00 13.15 -2.20
C PHE A 126 2.28 13.05 -0.86
N GLU A 127 1.05 12.60 -0.93
CA GLU A 127 0.18 12.37 0.21
C GLU A 127 -0.17 10.89 0.29
N LEU A 128 -0.26 10.37 1.51
CA LEU A 128 -0.73 9.03 1.80
C LEU A 128 -1.95 9.11 2.72
N ASN A 129 -2.97 8.32 2.43
CA ASN A 129 -4.13 8.16 3.29
C ASN A 129 -4.35 6.68 3.60
N LEU A 130 -4.79 6.40 4.82
CA LEU A 130 -5.29 5.11 5.25
C LEU A 130 -6.56 5.36 6.09
N ALA A 131 -7.68 4.73 5.73
CA ALA A 131 -8.91 4.76 6.49
C ALA A 131 -9.54 3.37 6.48
N TYR A 132 -9.88 2.86 7.66
CA TYR A 132 -10.58 1.58 7.78
C TYR A 132 -11.65 1.60 8.88
N ARG A 133 -12.56 0.62 8.79
CA ARG A 133 -13.53 0.25 9.82
C ARG A 133 -13.45 -1.25 10.08
N TRP A 134 -13.58 -1.66 11.33
CA TRP A 134 -13.49 -3.03 11.78
C TRP A 134 -14.52 -3.32 12.87
N ASP A 135 -15.28 -4.40 12.72
CA ASP A 135 -16.12 -4.97 13.75
C ASP A 135 -15.44 -6.20 14.34
N ALA A 136 -14.93 -6.08 15.58
CA ALA A 136 -14.27 -7.17 16.27
C ALA A 136 -15.20 -8.35 16.60
N THR A 137 -16.53 -8.14 16.61
CA THR A 137 -17.52 -9.16 16.93
C THR A 137 -17.80 -10.05 15.73
N SER A 138 -18.01 -9.46 14.55
CA SER A 138 -18.26 -10.21 13.31
C SER A 138 -16.98 -10.59 12.57
N GLY A 139 -15.89 -9.86 12.76
CA GLY A 139 -14.65 -9.98 11.98
C GLY A 139 -14.73 -9.25 10.63
N ASP A 140 -15.76 -8.44 10.41
CA ASP A 140 -15.91 -7.66 9.17
C ASP A 140 -14.94 -6.47 9.19
N PHE A 141 -14.18 -6.32 8.11
CA PHE A 141 -13.21 -5.26 7.94
C PHE A 141 -13.37 -4.59 6.58
N HIS A 142 -13.48 -3.26 6.61
CA HIS A 142 -13.56 -2.41 5.43
C HIS A 142 -12.35 -1.49 5.40
N LEU A 143 -11.52 -1.64 4.38
CA LEU A 143 -10.55 -0.63 3.98
C LEU A 143 -11.26 0.37 3.08
N ASP A 144 -11.63 1.51 3.65
CA ASP A 144 -12.38 2.55 2.94
C ASP A 144 -11.49 3.37 2.00
N ASP A 145 -10.22 3.56 2.39
CA ASP A 145 -9.20 4.26 1.59
C ASP A 145 -7.79 3.80 2.00
N LEU A 146 -7.02 3.28 1.06
CA LEU A 146 -5.56 3.34 1.10
C LEU A 146 -5.14 4.04 -0.18
N SER A 147 -4.68 5.27 -0.09
CA SER A 147 -4.35 6.06 -1.27
C SER A 147 -2.99 6.71 -1.21
N MET A 148 -2.38 6.83 -2.39
CA MET A 148 -1.24 7.69 -2.64
C MET A 148 -1.64 8.71 -3.70
N HIS A 149 -1.49 9.99 -3.39
CA HIS A 149 -1.79 11.08 -4.32
C HIS A 149 -0.53 11.89 -4.61
N MET A 150 -0.24 12.06 -5.91
CA MET A 150 0.83 12.89 -6.41
C MET A 150 0.25 13.88 -7.43
N PRO A 151 0.12 15.18 -7.07
CA PRO A 151 -0.68 16.13 -7.83
C PRO A 151 -0.39 16.22 -9.33
N THR A 152 0.84 15.93 -9.75
CA THR A 152 1.28 16.07 -11.15
C THR A 152 1.38 14.76 -11.92
N ILE A 153 1.39 13.61 -11.26
CA ILE A 153 1.59 12.30 -11.92
C ILE A 153 0.45 11.31 -11.68
N GLY A 154 -0.49 11.64 -10.80
CA GLY A 154 -1.73 10.89 -10.59
C GLY A 154 -1.90 10.34 -9.18
N SER A 155 -2.82 9.41 -9.02
CA SER A 155 -3.12 8.75 -7.75
C SER A 155 -3.39 7.25 -7.90
N ALA A 156 -3.14 6.52 -6.82
CA ALA A 156 -3.53 5.12 -6.69
C ALA A 156 -4.37 4.98 -5.42
N VAL A 157 -5.54 4.36 -5.52
CA VAL A 157 -6.49 4.16 -4.43
C VAL A 157 -6.84 2.68 -4.34
N PHE A 158 -6.75 2.13 -3.14
CA PHE A 158 -7.03 0.74 -2.83
C PHE A 158 -8.15 0.70 -1.80
N LYS A 159 -9.14 -0.16 -2.04
CA LYS A 159 -10.22 -0.46 -1.11
C LYS A 159 -10.37 -1.97 -1.00
N ALA A 160 -10.81 -2.43 0.16
CA ALA A 160 -10.98 -3.84 0.43
C ALA A 160 -12.17 -4.09 1.36
N GLU A 161 -12.88 -5.17 1.10
CA GLU A 161 -13.85 -5.77 2.02
C GLU A 161 -13.32 -7.14 2.40
N LEU A 162 -13.18 -7.37 3.69
CA LEU A 162 -12.61 -8.59 4.26
C LEU A 162 -13.54 -9.15 5.34
N SER A 163 -13.54 -10.47 5.47
CA SER A 163 -14.28 -11.21 6.51
C SER A 163 -13.33 -12.01 7.40
N ASP A 164 -13.82 -12.47 8.55
CA ASP A 164 -13.07 -13.27 9.52
C ASP A 164 -11.73 -12.64 9.96
N VAL A 165 -11.62 -11.32 9.88
CA VAL A 165 -10.41 -10.60 10.27
C VAL A 165 -10.31 -10.58 11.79
N ARG A 166 -9.24 -11.17 12.30
CA ARG A 166 -8.93 -11.20 13.73
C ARG A 166 -8.01 -10.05 14.11
N ASP A 167 -7.97 -9.77 15.41
CA ASP A 167 -7.00 -8.83 15.95
C ASP A 167 -5.56 -9.30 15.69
N MET A 168 -4.63 -8.35 15.74
CA MET A 168 -3.22 -8.67 15.57
C MET A 168 -2.74 -9.60 16.68
N PRO A 169 -1.90 -10.60 16.36
CA PRO A 169 -1.29 -11.42 17.40
C PRO A 169 -0.36 -10.55 18.24
N ALA A 170 -0.26 -10.86 19.54
CA ALA A 170 0.59 -10.14 20.50
C ALA A 170 2.09 -10.18 20.12
N SER A 171 2.49 -11.19 19.35
CA SER A 171 3.81 -11.31 18.76
C SER A 171 3.67 -11.68 17.28
N ILE A 172 4.45 -11.04 16.43
CA ILE A 172 4.59 -11.44 15.03
C ILE A 172 5.84 -12.29 14.91
N GLU A 173 5.65 -13.53 14.49
CA GLU A 173 6.76 -14.46 14.22
C GLU A 173 7.04 -14.55 12.73
N GLU A 174 6.01 -14.45 11.89
CA GLU A 174 6.11 -14.49 10.43
C GLU A 174 5.37 -13.31 9.76
N PRO A 175 5.84 -12.81 8.60
CA PRO A 175 5.13 -11.77 7.83
C PRO A 175 3.71 -12.16 7.40
N THR A 176 3.39 -13.45 7.38
CA THR A 176 2.06 -14.01 7.11
C THR A 176 1.09 -13.87 8.29
N ASP A 177 1.58 -13.64 9.50
CA ASP A 177 0.74 -13.48 10.70
C ASP A 177 -0.20 -12.27 10.62
N TYR A 178 0.15 -11.27 9.80
CA TYR A 178 -0.70 -10.10 9.53
C TYR A 178 -1.82 -10.40 8.52
N ALA A 179 -1.69 -11.45 7.72
CA ALA A 179 -2.56 -11.75 6.58
C ALA A 179 -3.72 -12.67 6.97
N ARG A 180 -4.42 -12.36 8.07
CA ARG A 180 -5.53 -13.19 8.59
C ARG A 180 -6.89 -12.63 8.16
N GLY A 181 -7.76 -13.53 7.71
CA GLY A 181 -9.09 -13.22 7.19
C GLY A 181 -9.22 -13.60 5.72
N ASN A 182 -10.38 -13.33 5.15
CA ASN A 182 -10.69 -13.62 3.77
C ASN A 182 -10.99 -12.35 2.99
N VAL A 183 -10.59 -12.35 1.73
CA VAL A 183 -10.97 -11.31 0.76
C VAL A 183 -12.36 -11.60 0.25
N GLU A 184 -13.25 -10.61 0.40
CA GLU A 184 -14.58 -10.60 -0.22
C GLU A 184 -14.59 -9.71 -1.46
N LYS A 185 -13.88 -8.57 -1.40
CA LYS A 185 -13.79 -7.64 -2.51
C LYS A 185 -12.51 -6.81 -2.43
N LEU A 186 -11.86 -6.57 -3.56
CA LEU A 186 -10.79 -5.59 -3.71
C LEU A 186 -11.14 -4.63 -4.84
N THR A 187 -10.87 -3.36 -4.63
CA THR A 187 -11.01 -2.34 -5.65
C THR A 187 -9.72 -1.55 -5.75
N VAL A 188 -9.21 -1.40 -6.97
CA VAL A 188 -8.03 -0.60 -7.27
C VAL A 188 -8.40 0.45 -8.29
N THR A 189 -8.21 1.71 -7.95
CA THR A 189 -8.32 2.82 -8.91
C THR A 189 -6.94 3.42 -9.12
N LEU A 190 -6.50 3.44 -10.37
CA LEU A 190 -5.24 4.03 -10.78
C LEU A 190 -5.53 5.17 -11.74
N ASP A 191 -5.52 6.39 -11.21
CA ASP A 191 -5.49 7.60 -12.02
C ASP A 191 -4.03 7.89 -12.35
N ASN A 192 -3.62 7.62 -13.59
CA ASN A 192 -2.20 7.57 -13.91
C ASN A 192 -1.85 8.46 -15.10
N HIS A 193 -1.15 9.54 -14.75
CA HIS A 193 -0.50 10.50 -15.64
C HIS A 193 1.04 10.36 -15.59
N GLY A 194 1.52 9.17 -15.23
CA GLY A 194 2.94 8.89 -15.05
C GLY A 194 3.29 8.29 -13.69
N LEU A 195 2.36 8.24 -12.72
CA LEU A 195 2.56 7.61 -11.41
C LEU A 195 3.13 6.20 -11.53
N PHE A 196 2.54 5.40 -12.41
CA PHE A 196 2.96 4.02 -12.62
C PHE A 196 4.40 3.97 -13.15
N THR A 197 4.75 4.84 -14.09
CA THR A 197 6.09 4.85 -14.70
C THR A 197 7.17 5.33 -13.73
N HIS A 198 6.87 6.34 -12.91
CA HIS A 198 7.87 7.02 -12.07
C HIS A 198 8.01 6.41 -10.68
N VAL A 199 6.96 5.76 -10.17
CA VAL A 199 6.93 5.24 -8.80
C VAL A 199 6.80 3.72 -8.79
N ILE A 200 5.81 3.17 -9.49
CA ILE A 200 5.45 1.76 -9.37
C ILE A 200 6.41 0.86 -10.17
N ALA A 201 6.63 1.17 -11.45
CA ALA A 201 7.46 0.37 -12.35
C ALA A 201 8.91 0.22 -11.86
N PRO A 202 9.60 1.27 -11.35
CA PRO A 202 10.97 1.13 -10.84
C PRO A 202 11.07 0.12 -9.69
N ILE A 203 10.05 0.01 -8.83
CA ILE A 203 10.06 -0.94 -7.72
C ILE A 203 10.06 -2.38 -8.26
N PHE A 204 9.24 -2.67 -9.27
CA PHE A 204 9.24 -3.98 -9.91
C PHE A 204 10.50 -4.25 -10.72
N LEU A 205 10.93 -3.28 -11.53
CA LEU A 205 12.09 -3.43 -12.41
C LEU A 205 13.39 -3.53 -11.61
N GLY A 206 13.46 -2.93 -10.42
CA GLY A 206 14.59 -3.07 -9.50
C GLY A 206 14.78 -4.49 -8.95
N THR A 207 13.84 -5.41 -9.17
CA THR A 207 13.99 -6.83 -8.81
C THR A 207 14.69 -7.66 -9.89
N LEU A 208 14.86 -7.10 -11.09
CA LEU A 208 15.53 -7.76 -12.21
C LEU A 208 17.06 -7.64 -12.07
N PRO A 209 17.84 -8.54 -12.71
CA PRO A 209 19.29 -8.41 -12.78
C PRO A 209 19.70 -7.04 -13.31
N TYR A 210 20.60 -6.36 -12.60
CA TYR A 210 20.98 -4.97 -12.89
C TYR A 210 21.80 -4.81 -14.18
N ASP A 211 22.37 -5.91 -14.68
CA ASP A 211 23.27 -5.98 -15.85
C ASP A 211 22.57 -6.48 -17.12
N GLU A 212 21.28 -6.80 -17.04
CA GLU A 212 20.49 -7.29 -18.17
C GLU A 212 19.54 -6.21 -18.73
N ASP A 213 19.28 -6.25 -20.03
CA ASP A 213 18.21 -5.45 -20.65
C ASP A 213 16.85 -6.02 -20.24
N PRO A 214 15.98 -5.27 -19.54
CA PRO A 214 14.70 -5.79 -19.08
C PRO A 214 13.67 -5.96 -20.21
N ARG A 215 13.88 -5.38 -21.39
CA ARG A 215 12.88 -5.35 -22.47
C ARG A 215 12.43 -6.73 -22.95
N PRO A 216 13.31 -7.72 -23.20
CA PRO A 216 12.89 -9.06 -23.58
C PRO A 216 12.06 -9.74 -22.48
N PHE A 217 12.48 -9.61 -21.22
CA PHE A 217 11.76 -10.16 -20.07
C PHE A 217 10.36 -9.55 -19.94
N ILE A 218 10.25 -8.23 -20.10
CA ILE A 218 8.97 -7.51 -20.10
C ILE A 218 8.08 -8.04 -21.24
N ALA A 219 8.60 -8.14 -22.45
CA ALA A 219 7.82 -8.59 -23.61
C ALA A 219 7.29 -10.03 -23.44
N ASP A 220 8.09 -10.92 -22.85
CA ASP A 220 7.67 -12.30 -22.59
C ASP A 220 6.68 -12.38 -21.42
N THR A 221 6.84 -11.54 -20.41
CA THR A 221 5.87 -11.40 -19.31
C THR A 221 4.54 -10.86 -19.82
N GLN A 222 4.55 -9.86 -20.71
CA GLN A 222 3.35 -9.33 -21.34
C GLN A 222 2.59 -10.41 -22.10
N LYS A 223 3.25 -11.16 -23.00
CA LYS A 223 2.62 -12.28 -23.73
C LYS A 223 2.02 -13.31 -22.79
N THR A 224 2.75 -13.65 -21.72
CA THR A 224 2.30 -14.61 -20.71
C THR A 224 1.02 -14.13 -20.04
N VAL A 225 1.01 -12.91 -19.50
CA VAL A 225 -0.14 -12.34 -18.80
C VAL A 225 -1.33 -12.16 -19.73
N ILE A 226 -1.12 -11.72 -20.98
CA ILE A 226 -2.18 -11.67 -22.00
C ILE A 226 -2.80 -13.04 -22.23
N GLY A 227 -1.98 -14.08 -22.41
CA GLY A 227 -2.47 -15.45 -22.54
C GLY A 227 -3.28 -15.90 -21.32
N LEU A 228 -2.89 -15.47 -20.10
CA LEU A 228 -3.66 -15.76 -18.89
C LEU A 228 -5.02 -15.07 -18.88
N ILE A 229 -5.09 -13.81 -19.33
CA ILE A 229 -6.35 -13.04 -19.41
C ILE A 229 -7.28 -13.68 -20.45
N GLU A 230 -6.76 -14.00 -21.64
CA GLU A 230 -7.54 -14.57 -22.74
C GLU A 230 -8.08 -15.97 -22.42
N ALA A 231 -7.32 -16.77 -21.66
CA ALA A 231 -7.72 -18.11 -21.25
C ALA A 231 -8.87 -18.13 -20.22
N ARG A 232 -9.24 -16.99 -19.62
CA ARG A 232 -10.33 -16.93 -18.64
C ARG A 232 -11.68 -17.05 -19.31
N PRO A 233 -12.66 -17.75 -18.69
CA PRO A 233 -14.01 -17.77 -19.22
C PRO A 233 -14.65 -16.38 -19.10
N ASP A 234 -15.54 -16.05 -20.04
CA ASP A 234 -16.24 -14.76 -20.06
C ASP A 234 -17.13 -14.54 -18.82
N SER A 235 -17.45 -15.61 -18.09
CA SER A 235 -18.14 -15.54 -16.80
C SER A 235 -17.27 -15.02 -15.65
N GLN A 236 -15.93 -15.07 -15.79
CA GLN A 236 -14.98 -14.55 -14.80
C GLN A 236 -14.42 -13.19 -15.18
N ILE A 237 -14.13 -13.00 -16.47
CA ILE A 237 -13.66 -11.73 -17.03
C ILE A 237 -14.41 -11.52 -18.34
N ASP A 238 -15.32 -10.56 -18.37
CA ASP A 238 -16.08 -10.26 -19.58
C ASP A 238 -15.16 -9.72 -20.71
N PRO A 239 -15.61 -9.73 -21.97
CA PRO A 239 -14.79 -9.27 -23.10
C PRO A 239 -14.29 -7.82 -23.02
N GLU A 240 -15.07 -6.92 -22.41
CA GLU A 240 -14.68 -5.51 -22.25
C GLU A 240 -13.57 -5.39 -21.21
N SER A 241 -13.73 -6.04 -20.05
CA SER A 241 -12.72 -6.14 -19.02
C SER A 241 -11.42 -6.78 -19.54
N LYS A 242 -11.50 -7.85 -20.35
CA LYS A 242 -10.33 -8.46 -21.01
C LYS A 242 -9.59 -7.45 -21.89
N ALA A 243 -10.31 -6.65 -22.67
CA ALA A 243 -9.70 -5.64 -23.53
C ALA A 243 -9.00 -4.54 -22.73
N VAL A 244 -9.59 -4.10 -21.62
CA VAL A 244 -8.98 -3.11 -20.71
C VAL A 244 -7.72 -3.66 -20.04
N LEU A 245 -7.77 -4.88 -19.52
CA LEU A 245 -6.60 -5.55 -18.92
C LEU A 245 -5.49 -5.75 -19.94
N ALA A 246 -5.83 -6.20 -21.14
CA ALA A 246 -4.87 -6.37 -22.22
C ALA A 246 -4.22 -5.05 -22.61
N ARG A 247 -4.99 -3.96 -22.64
CA ARG A 247 -4.46 -2.61 -22.87
C ARG A 247 -3.49 -2.19 -21.77
N PHE A 248 -3.84 -2.37 -20.50
CA PHE A 248 -2.97 -2.05 -19.37
C PHE A 248 -1.64 -2.83 -19.44
N VAL A 249 -1.69 -4.15 -19.67
CA VAL A 249 -0.51 -5.02 -19.78
C VAL A 249 0.38 -4.63 -20.95
N ASN A 250 -0.20 -4.43 -22.14
CA ASN A 250 0.57 -4.05 -23.34
C ASN A 250 1.20 -2.66 -23.22
N ALA A 251 0.62 -1.77 -22.42
CA ALA A 251 1.16 -0.43 -22.19
C ALA A 251 2.30 -0.41 -21.15
N PHE A 252 2.50 -1.49 -20.37
CA PHE A 252 3.61 -1.58 -19.42
C PHE A 252 4.98 -1.35 -20.10
N PRO A 253 5.93 -0.62 -19.48
CA PRO A 253 5.90 -0.04 -18.12
C PRO A 253 5.24 1.34 -18.04
N LYS A 254 4.62 1.81 -19.13
CA LYS A 254 4.05 3.15 -19.26
C LYS A 254 2.55 3.10 -19.60
N PRO A 255 1.71 2.46 -18.77
CA PRO A 255 0.27 2.66 -18.90
C PRO A 255 -0.02 4.16 -18.72
N ASP A 256 -1.12 4.61 -19.30
CA ASP A 256 -1.64 5.97 -19.17
C ASP A 256 -3.17 5.91 -19.16
N GLY A 257 -3.80 6.80 -18.40
CA GLY A 257 -5.24 6.78 -18.17
C GLY A 257 -5.68 6.54 -16.74
N ILE A 258 -7.01 6.56 -16.58
CA ILE A 258 -7.69 6.14 -15.36
C ILE A 258 -8.14 4.70 -15.55
N TYR A 259 -7.70 3.82 -14.67
CA TYR A 259 -8.10 2.42 -14.63
C TYR A 259 -8.83 2.13 -13.33
N HIS A 260 -9.92 1.39 -13.42
CA HIS A 260 -10.64 0.87 -12.28
C HIS A 260 -10.67 -0.64 -12.38
N PHE A 261 -10.19 -1.34 -11.35
CA PHE A 261 -10.18 -2.79 -11.27
C PHE A 261 -11.00 -3.22 -10.06
N GLU A 262 -11.90 -4.17 -10.26
CA GLU A 262 -12.63 -4.82 -9.17
C GLU A 262 -12.36 -6.32 -9.20
N ILE A 263 -12.01 -6.87 -8.04
CA ILE A 263 -11.64 -8.26 -7.86
C ILE A 263 -12.53 -8.85 -6.78
N ALA A 264 -13.26 -9.91 -7.08
CA ALA A 264 -14.14 -10.58 -6.12
C ALA A 264 -14.03 -12.11 -6.28
N PRO A 265 -14.06 -12.91 -5.21
CA PRO A 265 -14.01 -14.37 -5.35
C PRO A 265 -15.17 -14.94 -6.18
N VAL A 266 -14.94 -16.07 -6.86
CA VAL A 266 -15.92 -16.69 -7.79
C VAL A 266 -17.00 -17.48 -7.05
N ASP A 267 -16.70 -18.03 -5.86
CA ASP A 267 -17.64 -18.90 -5.13
C ASP A 267 -17.41 -18.95 -3.61
N ALA A 268 -16.15 -18.95 -3.19
CA ALA A 268 -15.75 -19.08 -1.80
C ALA A 268 -14.74 -17.99 -1.42
N PRO A 269 -14.75 -17.51 -0.17
CA PRO A 269 -13.79 -16.52 0.29
C PRO A 269 -12.35 -16.96 0.05
N VAL A 270 -11.50 -16.01 -0.33
CA VAL A 270 -10.08 -16.28 -0.58
C VAL A 270 -9.25 -15.79 0.59
N SER A 271 -8.58 -16.69 1.30
CA SER A 271 -7.74 -16.30 2.44
C SER A 271 -6.65 -15.32 2.01
N LEU A 272 -6.45 -14.26 2.81
CA LEU A 272 -5.37 -13.29 2.62
C LEU A 272 -4.00 -13.98 2.61
N GLU A 273 -3.81 -15.00 3.44
CA GLU A 273 -2.60 -15.83 3.46
C GLU A 273 -2.25 -16.40 2.08
N SER A 274 -3.27 -16.84 1.31
CA SER A 274 -3.05 -17.40 -0.03
C SER A 274 -2.67 -16.36 -1.09
N LEU A 275 -2.92 -15.08 -0.82
CA LEU A 275 -2.42 -13.99 -1.65
C LEU A 275 -0.93 -13.74 -1.38
N VAL A 276 -0.53 -13.75 -0.09
CA VAL A 276 0.84 -13.43 0.35
C VAL A 276 1.82 -14.59 0.33
N ALA A 277 1.34 -15.82 0.24
CA ALA A 277 2.19 -16.99 0.09
C ALA A 277 3.05 -16.85 -1.19
N PRO A 278 4.34 -17.22 -1.14
CA PRO A 278 5.19 -17.22 -2.33
C PRO A 278 4.58 -18.09 -3.43
N ASN A 279 4.03 -17.47 -4.47
CA ASN A 279 3.64 -18.16 -5.69
C ASN A 279 4.91 -18.35 -6.53
N ASP A 280 5.66 -19.41 -6.22
CA ASP A 280 7.00 -19.66 -6.77
C ASP A 280 7.03 -19.95 -8.28
N ASN A 281 5.86 -20.04 -8.93
CA ASN A 281 5.74 -20.27 -10.37
C ASN A 281 4.42 -19.74 -10.96
N MET A 282 4.36 -19.75 -12.30
CA MET A 282 3.22 -19.32 -13.10
C MET A 282 1.94 -20.15 -12.88
N VAL A 283 2.06 -21.39 -12.40
CA VAL A 283 0.91 -22.26 -12.11
C VAL A 283 0.18 -21.76 -10.85
N GLY A 284 0.91 -21.38 -9.80
CA GLY A 284 0.31 -20.81 -8.58
C GLY A 284 -0.43 -19.49 -8.86
N LEU A 285 0.13 -18.62 -9.71
CA LEU A 285 -0.54 -17.39 -10.12
C LEU A 285 -1.82 -17.69 -10.93
N LEU A 286 -1.78 -18.70 -11.79
CA LEU A 286 -2.94 -19.16 -12.57
C LEU A 286 -4.04 -19.74 -11.70
N GLU A 287 -3.69 -20.54 -10.71
CA GLU A 287 -4.64 -21.09 -9.73
C GLU A 287 -5.27 -19.97 -8.90
N LEU A 288 -4.47 -18.99 -8.48
CA LEU A 288 -4.98 -17.85 -7.72
C LEU A 288 -5.95 -17.00 -8.54
N LEU A 289 -5.56 -16.61 -9.76
CA LEU A 289 -6.42 -15.83 -10.67
C LEU A 289 -7.71 -16.58 -11.03
N ALA A 290 -7.71 -17.93 -11.00
CA ALA A 290 -8.92 -18.72 -11.27
C ALA A 290 -9.99 -18.59 -10.19
N ARG A 291 -9.62 -18.11 -9.00
CA ARG A 291 -10.52 -17.97 -7.84
C ARG A 291 -11.24 -16.63 -7.82
N PHE A 292 -10.96 -15.74 -8.77
CA PHE A 292 -11.52 -14.39 -8.80
C PHE A 292 -12.27 -14.09 -10.11
N ASN A 293 -13.39 -13.41 -9.95
CA ASN A 293 -13.97 -12.55 -10.96
C ASN A 293 -13.18 -11.25 -11.00
N LEU A 294 -12.93 -10.74 -12.20
CA LEU A 294 -12.18 -9.51 -12.41
C LEU A 294 -12.94 -8.66 -13.42
N SER A 295 -13.34 -7.46 -13.02
CA SER A 295 -13.81 -6.43 -13.93
C SER A 295 -12.79 -5.31 -14.04
N ALA A 296 -12.73 -4.69 -15.21
CA ALA A 296 -11.79 -3.61 -15.48
C ALA A 296 -12.43 -2.55 -16.37
N GLU A 297 -12.38 -1.30 -15.93
CA GLU A 297 -12.83 -0.15 -16.69
C GLU A 297 -11.65 0.78 -16.99
N TYR A 298 -11.71 1.48 -18.12
CA TYR A 298 -10.71 2.43 -18.53
C TYR A 298 -11.33 3.71 -19.05
N GLN A 299 -10.75 4.84 -18.65
CA GLN A 299 -11.07 6.16 -19.18
C GLN A 299 -9.78 6.85 -19.65
N PRO A 300 -9.75 7.41 -20.88
CA PRO A 300 -8.62 8.19 -21.34
C PRO A 300 -8.46 9.47 -20.53
N VAL A 301 -7.20 9.88 -20.33
CA VAL A 301 -6.91 11.24 -19.89
C VAL A 301 -7.39 12.19 -21.00
N ALA A 302 -8.18 13.20 -20.64
CA ALA A 302 -8.57 14.23 -21.59
C ALA A 302 -7.30 14.89 -22.15
N ALA A 303 -7.19 15.01 -23.48
CA ALA A 303 -6.10 15.77 -24.07
C ALA A 303 -6.27 17.26 -23.70
N GLU A 304 -5.35 17.80 -22.92
CA GLU A 304 -5.20 19.25 -22.68
C GLU A 304 -4.70 19.98 -23.94
#